data_AF-A0A915JLT0-F1
#
_entry.id   AF-A0A915JLT0-F1
#
_cell.length_a   1.000
_cell.length_b   1.000
_cell.length_c   1.000
_cell.angle_alpha   90.00
_cell.angle_beta   90.00
_cell.angle_gamma   90.00
#
_symmetry.space_group_name_H-M   'P 1'
#
loop_
_entity.id
_entity.type
_entity.pdbx_description
1 polymer ?
#
loop_
_entity_poly.entity_id
_entity_poly.type
_entity_poly.pdbx_seq_one_letter_code
_entity_poly.pdbx_strand_id
1 'polypeptide(L)'
;MLPALAFVPLNRVEESFDYLCNNNDYPDIVQPIIDQFQTTWIGDPGRQHCQAPRFAHGIWKCYDAVQTGLPKTNNSCEGWHREFSEMIGASHPTIW
;
A
#
# COMPACT_ATOMS: atom_id res chain seq x y z
N MET A 1 7.08 -5.29 11.19
CA MET A 1 6.36 -4.11 11.71
C MET A 1 6.13 -3.03 10.64
N LEU A 2 7.07 -2.75 9.73
CA LEU A 2 6.90 -1.75 8.64
C LEU A 2 5.60 -1.85 7.80
N PRO A 3 5.06 -3.04 7.44
CA PRO A 3 3.79 -3.11 6.70
C PRO A 3 2.58 -2.52 7.44
N ALA A 4 2.67 -2.37 8.78
CA ALA A 4 1.62 -1.74 9.56
C ALA A 4 1.39 -0.27 9.19
N LEU A 5 2.39 0.40 8.60
CA LEU A 5 2.30 1.79 8.15
C LEU A 5 1.20 2.01 7.10
N ALA A 6 0.84 0.97 6.34
CA ALA A 6 -0.28 1.03 5.39
C ALA A 6 -1.63 1.30 6.06
N PHE A 7 -1.73 1.01 7.36
CA PHE A 7 -2.94 1.12 8.17
C PHE A 7 -2.92 2.28 9.17
N VAL A 8 -1.99 3.21 9.04
CA VAL A 8 -1.94 4.45 9.83
C VAL A 8 -2.68 5.56 9.07
N PRO A 9 -3.22 6.63 9.70
CA PRO A 9 -3.67 7.84 9.00
C PRO A 9 -2.57 8.52 8.17
N LEU A 10 -2.90 9.24 7.09
CA LEU A 10 -1.91 9.82 6.15
C LEU A 10 -0.97 10.83 6.82
N ASN A 11 -1.51 11.67 7.69
CA ASN A 11 -0.78 12.68 8.44
C ASN A 11 0.12 12.13 9.57
N ARG A 12 0.13 10.81 9.82
CA ARG A 12 0.91 10.18 10.88
C ARG A 12 1.92 9.16 10.38
N VAL A 13 2.11 9.03 9.06
CA VAL A 13 2.99 8.01 8.48
C VAL A 13 4.45 8.24 8.88
N GLU A 14 4.94 9.46 8.71
CA GLU A 14 6.32 9.85 9.05
C GLU A 14 6.59 9.63 10.55
N GLU A 15 5.72 10.18 11.42
CA GLU A 15 5.80 10.00 12.87
C GLU A 15 5.80 8.52 13.28
N SER A 16 4.94 7.71 12.65
CA SER A 16 4.86 6.27 12.96
C SER A 16 6.08 5.50 12.45
N PHE A 17 6.68 5.92 11.33
CA PHE A 17 7.92 5.35 10.84
C PHE A 17 9.07 5.64 11.80
N ASP A 18 9.22 6.91 12.22
CA ASP A 18 10.23 7.31 13.20
C ASP A 18 10.05 6.58 14.53
N TYR A 19 8.80 6.45 15.00
CA TYR A 19 8.48 5.67 16.19
C TYR A 19 8.91 4.21 16.04
N LEU A 20 8.66 3.58 14.88
CA LEU A 20 9.05 2.19 14.64
C LEU A 20 10.56 2.02 14.56
N CYS A 21 11.29 2.98 14.00
CA CYS A 21 12.76 2.94 13.92
C CYS A 21 13.41 3.17 15.29
N ASN A 22 12.88 4.09 16.09
CA ASN A 22 13.44 4.44 17.39
C ASN A 22 13.10 3.44 18.51
N ASN A 23 11.98 2.71 18.41
CA ASN A 23 11.53 1.78 19.44
C ASN A 23 11.77 0.31 19.11
N ASN A 24 12.41 -0.01 17.99
CA ASN A 24 12.81 -1.38 17.67
C ASN A 24 14.34 -1.47 17.58
N ASP A 25 14.89 -2.49 18.25
CA ASP A 25 16.30 -2.86 18.12
C ASP A 25 16.52 -3.62 16.81
N TYR A 26 16.52 -2.89 15.69
CA TYR A 26 16.84 -3.43 14.39
C TYR A 26 18.33 -3.73 14.27
N PRO A 27 18.74 -4.97 13.92
CA PRO A 27 20.15 -5.28 13.74
C PRO A 27 20.73 -4.51 12.56
N ASP A 28 22.02 -4.16 12.60
CA ASP A 28 22.67 -3.34 11.55
C ASP A 28 22.49 -3.90 10.13
N ILE A 29 22.37 -5.22 9.99
CA ILE A 29 22.14 -5.91 8.72
C ILE A 29 20.84 -5.48 8.01
N VAL A 30 19.84 -4.98 8.74
CA VAL A 30 18.57 -4.52 8.15
C VAL A 30 18.54 -3.02 7.86
N GLN A 31 19.55 -2.26 8.27
CA GLN A 31 19.62 -0.81 7.98
C GLN A 31 19.49 -0.48 6.48
N PRO A 32 20.13 -1.21 5.54
CA PRO A 32 19.94 -0.96 4.12
C PRO A 32 18.49 -1.11 3.64
N ILE A 33 17.71 -1.98 4.31
CA ILE A 33 16.28 -2.17 4.01
C ILE A 33 15.48 -0.99 4.54
N ILE A 34 15.80 -0.52 5.74
CA ILE A 34 15.14 0.64 6.37
C ILE A 34 15.40 1.90 5.53
N ASP A 35 16.64 2.15 5.14
CA ASP A 35 17.03 3.29 4.30
C ASP A 35 16.32 3.26 2.93
N GLN A 36 16.28 2.08 2.31
CA GLN A 36 15.59 1.89 1.03
C GLN A 36 14.09 2.12 1.18
N PHE A 37 13.50 1.62 2.26
CA PHE A 37 12.07 1.78 2.56
C PHE A 37 11.72 3.25 2.78
N GLN A 38 12.51 3.95 3.61
CA GLN A 38 12.35 5.38 3.87
C GLN A 38 12.40 6.19 2.58
N THR A 39 13.46 6.01 1.78
CA THR A 39 13.63 6.72 0.50
C THR A 39 12.48 6.46 -0.47
N THR A 40 11.97 5.24 -0.49
CA THR A 40 10.98 4.81 -1.48
C THR A 40 9.56 5.20 -1.10
N TRP A 41 9.21 5.11 0.18
CA TRP A 41 7.81 5.15 0.64
C TRP A 41 7.48 6.27 1.61
N ILE A 42 8.47 6.79 2.36
CA ILE A 42 8.27 7.80 3.41
C ILE A 42 8.70 9.18 2.93
N GLY A 43 9.93 9.29 2.42
CA GLY A 43 10.60 10.55 2.13
C GLY A 43 11.68 10.87 3.16
N ASP A 44 12.52 11.87 2.85
CA ASP A 44 13.65 12.26 3.69
C ASP A 44 13.47 13.72 4.16
N PRO A 45 13.11 13.95 5.44
CA PRO A 45 13.02 15.30 6.00
C PRO A 45 14.38 15.91 6.39
N GLY A 46 15.47 15.11 6.41
CA GLY A 46 16.78 15.51 6.92
C GLY A 46 17.76 16.08 5.89
N ARG A 47 17.45 15.99 4.59
CA ARG A 47 18.23 16.65 3.52
C ARG A 47 17.75 18.09 3.34
N GLN A 48 18.66 18.99 2.96
CA GLN A 48 18.41 20.44 2.75
C GLN A 48 17.17 20.75 1.87
N HIS A 49 16.72 19.78 1.08
CA HIS A 49 15.38 19.73 0.51
C HIS A 49 14.68 18.46 0.97
N CYS A 50 13.52 18.58 1.62
CA CYS A 50 12.65 17.45 1.92
C CYS A 50 12.39 16.66 0.63
N GLN A 51 12.97 15.47 0.51
CA GLN A 51 12.77 14.66 -0.68
C GLN A 51 11.42 13.96 -0.54
N ALA A 52 10.50 14.28 -1.45
CA ALA A 52 9.23 13.57 -1.56
C ALA A 52 9.51 12.07 -1.82
N PRO A 53 8.69 11.16 -1.26
CA PRO A 53 8.84 9.74 -1.50
C PRO A 53 8.68 9.43 -2.99
N ARG A 54 9.40 8.41 -3.46
CA ARG A 54 9.28 7.92 -4.85
C ARG A 54 7.84 7.53 -5.20
N PHE A 55 7.12 6.99 -4.22
CA PHE A 55 5.72 6.64 -4.34
C PHE A 55 4.90 7.43 -3.33
N ALA A 56 3.96 8.24 -3.83
CA ALA A 56 3.10 9.05 -2.98
C ALA A 56 2.32 8.18 -1.98
N HIS A 57 2.19 8.66 -0.74
CA HIS A 57 1.47 7.98 0.34
C HIS A 57 0.11 7.42 -0.10
N GLY A 58 -0.67 8.17 -0.88
CA GLY A 58 -2.03 7.77 -1.28
C GLY A 58 -2.13 6.47 -2.09
N ILE A 59 -1.05 6.00 -2.74
CA ILE A 59 -1.15 4.82 -3.64
C ILE A 59 -1.03 3.48 -2.93
N TRP A 60 -0.47 3.44 -1.72
CA TRP A 60 -0.16 2.19 -1.00
C TRP A 60 -0.91 2.06 0.34
N LYS A 61 -1.77 3.04 0.67
CA LYS A 61 -2.50 3.07 1.94
C LYS A 61 -3.73 2.18 1.89
N CYS A 62 -3.92 1.45 2.97
CA CYS A 62 -5.10 0.61 3.19
C CYS A 62 -6.03 1.19 4.27
N TYR A 63 -5.62 2.26 4.97
CA TYR A 63 -6.38 2.85 6.09
C TYR A 63 -7.85 3.13 5.73
N ASP A 64 -8.09 3.91 4.68
CA ASP A 64 -9.46 4.29 4.30
C ASP A 64 -10.28 3.09 3.83
N ALA A 65 -9.65 2.15 3.10
CA ALA A 65 -10.29 0.92 2.66
C ALA A 65 -10.72 0.03 3.83
N VAL A 66 -9.89 -0.06 4.88
CA VAL A 66 -10.24 -0.77 6.12
C VAL A 66 -11.36 -0.05 6.85
N GLN A 67 -11.27 1.26 7.00
CA GLN A 67 -12.27 2.06 7.72
C GLN A 67 -13.65 2.02 7.04
N THR A 68 -13.68 1.95 5.71
CA THR A 68 -14.92 1.89 4.91
C THR A 68 -15.39 0.46 4.61
N GLY A 69 -14.65 -0.56 5.05
CA GLY A 69 -15.00 -1.96 4.84
C GLY A 69 -14.95 -2.39 3.37
N LEU A 70 -14.09 -1.76 2.55
CA LEU A 70 -13.94 -2.12 1.15
C LEU A 70 -13.43 -3.56 0.99
N PRO A 71 -13.87 -4.28 -0.05
CA PRO A 71 -13.43 -5.64 -0.30
C PRO A 71 -11.92 -5.66 -0.58
N LYS A 72 -11.22 -6.61 0.06
CA LYS A 72 -9.77 -6.81 -0.11
C LYS A 72 -9.41 -7.55 -1.39
N THR A 73 -10.40 -8.18 -2.02
CA THR A 73 -10.26 -8.98 -3.22
C THR A 73 -11.31 -8.57 -4.24
N ASN A 74 -11.06 -8.90 -5.50
CA ASN A 74 -11.94 -8.69 -6.63
C ASN A 74 -13.01 -9.79 -6.77
N ASN A 75 -13.32 -10.56 -5.71
CA ASN A 75 -14.25 -11.70 -5.77
C ASN A 75 -15.63 -11.32 -6.34
N SER A 76 -16.12 -10.13 -6.02
CA SER A 76 -17.38 -9.62 -6.57
C SER A 76 -17.29 -9.39 -8.09
N CYS A 77 -16.18 -8.82 -8.57
CA CYS A 77 -15.92 -8.65 -9.99
C CYS A 77 -15.74 -9.99 -10.72
N GLU A 78 -15.01 -10.93 -10.12
CA GLU A 78 -14.85 -12.29 -10.66
C GLU A 78 -16.19 -13.04 -10.71
N GLY A 79 -17.01 -12.89 -9.67
CA GLY A 79 -18.37 -13.43 -9.63
C GLY A 79 -19.24 -12.87 -10.76
N TRP A 80 -19.24 -11.55 -10.93
CA TRP A 80 -19.98 -10.90 -12.01
C TRP A 80 -19.48 -11.33 -13.40
N HIS A 81 -18.16 -11.37 -13.62
CA HIS A 81 -17.58 -11.85 -14.88
C HIS A 81 -18.00 -13.29 -15.17
N ARG A 82 -17.99 -14.16 -14.15
CA ARG A 82 -18.40 -15.56 -14.29
C ARG A 82 -19.88 -15.68 -14.66
N GLU A 83 -20.77 -14.98 -13.94
CA GLU A 83 -22.21 -14.96 -14.24
C GLU A 83 -22.50 -14.42 -15.65
N PHE A 84 -21.80 -13.36 -16.05
CA PHE A 84 -21.94 -12.78 -17.38
C PHE A 84 -21.49 -13.75 -18.49
N SER A 85 -20.35 -14.44 -18.31
CA SER A 85 -19.88 -15.46 -19.24
C SER A 85 -20.84 -16.66 -19.33
N GLU A 86 -21.38 -17.12 -18.20
CA GLU A 86 -22.39 -18.19 -18.15
C GLU A 86 -23.67 -17.76 -18.90
N MET A 87 -24.12 -16.51 -18.72
CA MET A 87 -25.31 -15.96 -19.39
C MET A 87 -25.16 -15.87 -20.90
N ILE A 88 -23.99 -15.44 -21.41
CA ILE A 88 -23.75 -15.39 -22.86
C ILE A 88 -23.56 -16.79 -23.46
N GLY A 89 -23.13 -17.77 -22.65
CA GLY A 89 -22.95 -19.15 -23.09
C GLY A 89 -21.83 -19.35 -24.11
N ALA A 90 -20.94 -18.36 -24.26
CA ALA A 90 -19.80 -18.42 -25.17
C ALA A 90 -18.53 -18.02 -24.42
N SER A 91 -17.43 -18.76 -24.64
CA SER A 91 -16.13 -18.44 -24.05
C SER A 91 -15.45 -17.24 -24.70
N HIS A 92 -15.80 -16.93 -25.96
CA HIS A 92 -15.24 -15.83 -26.75
C HIS A 92 -16.33 -15.18 -27.62
N PRO A 93 -17.36 -14.56 -27.01
CA PRO A 93 -18.41 -13.92 -27.78
C PRO A 93 -17.85 -12.76 -28.60
N THR A 94 -18.20 -12.69 -29.88
CA THR A 94 -17.81 -11.61 -30.79
C THR A 94 -19.02 -10.78 -31.20
N ILE A 95 -18.85 -9.46 -31.29
CA ILE A 95 -19.90 -8.48 -31.66
C ILE A 95 -20.04 -8.26 -33.18
N TRP A 96 -19.69 -9.26 -33.99
CA TRP A 96 -19.75 -9.17 -35.46
C TRP A 96 -21.18 -9.36 -35.97
#